data_AF-A0A3D8IRC4-F1
#
_entry.id   AF-A0A3D8IRC4-F1
#
_cell.length_a   1.000
_cell.length_b   1.000
_cell.length_c   1.000
_cell.angle_alpha   90.00
_cell.angle_beta   90.00
_cell.angle_gamma   90.00
#
_symmetry.space_group_name_H-M   'P 1'
#
loop_
_entity.id
_entity.type
_entity.pdbx_description
1 polymer ?
#
loop_
_entity_poly.entity_id
_entity_poly.type
_entity_poly.pdbx_seq_one_letter_code
_entity_poly.pdbx_strand_id
1 'polypeptide(L)' 'MQYKLMMFGFSALCVDLQEVLERLKNYPPERIEREGSDQCYLIDLQNGTSYEIALDSHKHYAIIGLTTPA' A
#
# COMPACT_ATOMS: atom_id res chain seq x y z
N MET A 1 12.25 -1.09 -10.31
CA MET A 1 10.92 -1.46 -9.81
C MET A 1 11.10 -2.52 -8.74
N GLN A 2 10.97 -2.12 -7.48
CA GLN A 2 11.10 -3.02 -6.33
C GLN A 2 9.75 -3.53 -5.84
N TYR A 3 8.68 -2.74 -5.98
CA TYR A 3 7.37 -3.09 -5.43
C TYR A 3 6.27 -3.08 -6.49
N LYS A 4 5.26 -3.92 -6.29
CA LYS A 4 3.97 -3.85 -6.96
C LYS A 4 2.90 -3.48 -5.94
N LEU A 5 2.34 -2.28 -6.06
CA LEU A 5 1.25 -1.80 -5.23
C LEU A 5 -0.08 -2.21 -5.86
N MET A 6 -0.94 -2.84 -5.06
CA MET A 6 -2.31 -3.19 -5.41
C MET A 6 -3.26 -2.36 -4.55
N MET A 7 -4.14 -1.59 -5.17
CA MET A 7 -5.15 -0.78 -4.49
C MET A 7 -6.47 -0.88 -5.27
N PHE A 8 -7.51 -1.41 -4.63
CA PHE A 8 -8.87 -1.39 -5.18
C PHE A 8 -8.97 -1.96 -6.60
N GLY A 9 -8.30 -3.09 -6.85
CA GLY A 9 -8.25 -3.75 -8.16
C GLY A 9 -7.29 -3.13 -9.19
N PHE A 10 -6.63 -2.02 -8.87
CA PHE A 10 -5.61 -1.40 -9.72
C PHE A 10 -4.19 -1.73 -9.24
N SER A 11 -3.28 -1.90 -10.19
CA SER A 11 -1.87 -2.19 -9.90
C SER A 11 -0.94 -1.09 -10.39
N ALA A 12 0.09 -0.76 -9.62
CA ALA A 12 1.19 0.11 -10.02
C ALA A 12 2.55 -0.51 -9.68
N LEU A 13 3.50 -0.44 -10.60
CA LEU A 13 4.90 -0.78 -10.33
C LEU A 13 5.59 0.45 -9.75
N CYS A 14 6.26 0.27 -8.61
CA CYS A 14 6.96 1.33 -7.89
C CYS A 14 8.46 1.03 -7.85
N VAL A 15 9.30 2.05 -8.02
CA VAL A 15 10.75 1.93 -8.01
C VAL A 15 11.25 1.49 -6.64
N ASP A 16 10.72 2.10 -5.59
CA ASP A 16 11.10 1.91 -4.19
C ASP A 16 9.90 2.14 -3.26
N LEU A 17 10.14 2.08 -1.93
CA LEU A 17 9.12 2.29 -0.92
C LEU A 17 8.65 3.76 -0.85
N GLN A 18 9.51 4.72 -1.20
CA GLN A 18 9.14 6.14 -1.18
C GLN A 18 8.04 6.42 -2.22
N GLU A 19 8.17 5.87 -3.44
CA GLU A 19 7.13 6.01 -4.46
C GLU A 19 5.81 5.34 -4.03
N VAL A 20 5.87 4.21 -3.33
CA VAL A 20 4.67 3.56 -2.76
C VAL A 20 3.96 4.51 -1.81
N LEU A 21 4.68 5.13 -0.87
CA LEU A 21 4.12 6.07 0.10
C LEU A 21 3.52 7.32 -0.56
N GLU A 22 4.19 7.88 -1.56
CA GLU A 22 3.65 9.02 -2.32
C GLU A 22 2.35 8.64 -3.07
N ARG A 23 2.28 7.43 -3.62
CA ARG A 23 1.06 6.95 -4.28
C ARG A 23 -0.08 6.75 -3.29
N LEU A 24 0.19 6.19 -2.11
CA LEU A 24 -0.81 5.95 -1.07
C LEU A 24 -1.53 7.24 -0.64
N LYS A 25 -0.83 8.38 -0.59
CA LYS A 25 -1.41 9.70 -0.27
C LYS A 25 -2.50 10.16 -1.26
N ASN A 26 -2.52 9.63 -2.47
CA ASN A 26 -3.50 10.02 -3.50
C ASN A 26 -4.82 9.27 -3.38
N TYR A 27 -4.88 8.19 -2.59
CA TYR A 27 -6.12 7.47 -2.38
C TYR A 27 -6.89 8.12 -1.22
N PRO A 28 -8.19 8.42 -1.38
CA PRO A 28 -9.02 8.85 -0.27
C PRO A 28 -9.22 7.69 0.71
N PRO A 29 -9.08 7.90 2.04
CA PRO A 29 -9.20 6.84 3.03
C PRO A 29 -10.62 6.24 3.10
N GLU A 30 -11.66 7.01 2.78
CA GLU A 30 -13.05 6.55 2.75
C GLU A 30 -13.28 5.42 1.73
N ARG A 31 -12.36 5.26 0.77
CA ARG A 31 -12.44 4.22 -0.25
C ARG A 31 -12.29 2.83 0.37
N ILE A 32 -11.45 2.67 1.39
CA ILE A 32 -11.27 1.37 2.06
C ILE A 32 -12.53 0.92 2.79
N GLU A 33 -13.28 1.87 3.38
CA GLU A 33 -14.53 1.59 4.09
C GLU A 33 -15.64 1.14 3.11
N ARG A 34 -15.55 1.57 1.83
CA ARG A 34 -16.54 1.27 0.79
C ARG A 34 -16.22 0.05 -0.06
N GLU A 35 -14.95 -0.14 -0.41
CA GLU A 35 -14.51 -1.16 -1.38
C GLU A 35 -13.83 -2.37 -0.72
N GLY A 36 -13.48 -2.28 0.57
CA GLY A 36 -12.80 -3.34 1.31
C GLY A 36 -11.28 -3.25 1.23
N SER A 37 -10.61 -3.65 2.33
CA SER A 37 -9.14 -3.67 2.45
C SER A 37 -8.50 -4.93 1.87
N ASP A 38 -9.28 -5.95 1.55
CA ASP A 38 -8.83 -7.23 0.98
C ASP A 38 -8.15 -7.07 -0.40
N GLN A 39 -8.42 -5.95 -1.07
CA GLN A 39 -7.83 -5.59 -2.36
C GLN A 39 -6.64 -4.63 -2.25
N CYS A 40 -6.15 -4.35 -1.04
CA CYS A 40 -5.09 -3.40 -0.75
C CYS A 40 -3.86 -4.11 -0.17
N TYR A 41 -2.81 -4.27 -0.99
CA TYR A 41 -1.58 -4.94 -0.56
C TYR A 41 -0.37 -4.51 -1.41
N LEU A 42 0.82 -4.68 -0.83
CA LEU A 42 2.10 -4.42 -1.48
C LEU A 42 2.82 -5.74 -1.71
N ILE A 43 3.38 -5.96 -2.89
CA ILE A 43 4.28 -7.10 -3.15
C ILE A 43 5.70 -6.56 -3.32
N ASP A 44 6.65 -7.07 -2.55
CA ASP A 44 8.09 -6.92 -2.82
C ASP A 44 8.49 -7.91 -3.93
N LEU A 45 8.93 -7.37 -5.06
CA LEU A 45 9.27 -8.13 -6.26
C LEU A 45 10.64 -8.81 -6.16
N GLN A 46 11.46 -8.48 -5.16
CA GLN A 46 12.77 -9.11 -4.96
C GLN A 46 12.65 -10.48 -4.32
N ASN A 47 11.69 -10.65 -3.40
CA ASN A 47 11.52 -11.88 -2.63
C ASN A 47 10.09 -12.47 -2.70
N GLY A 48 9.15 -11.78 -3.35
CA GLY A 48 7.75 -12.22 -3.48
C GLY A 48 6.89 -11.99 -2.23
N THR A 49 7.42 -11.35 -1.20
CA THR A 49 6.69 -11.13 0.06
C THR A 49 5.55 -10.15 -0.17
N SER A 50 4.37 -10.48 0.35
CA SER A 50 3.19 -9.61 0.31
C SER A 50 2.93 -9.00 1.68
N TYR A 51 2.60 -7.72 1.69
CA TYR A 51 2.30 -6.93 2.89
C TYR A 51 0.90 -6.36 2.77
N GLU A 52 0.11 -6.48 3.83
CA GLU A 52 -1.22 -5.89 3.90
C GLU A 52 -1.13 -4.37 3.97
N ILE A 53 -2.10 -3.67 3.37
CA ILE A 53 -2.25 -2.22 3.51
C ILE A 53 -3.58 -1.94 4.21
N ALA A 54 -3.52 -1.23 5.33
CA ALA A 54 -4.68 -0.83 6.12
C ALA A 54 -4.58 0.65 6.49
N LEU A 55 -5.65 1.19 7.09
CA LEU A 55 -5.58 2.53 7.69
C LEU A 55 -5.00 2.46 9.10
N ASP A 56 -4.11 3.39 9.41
CA ASP A 56 -3.66 3.64 10.78
C ASP A 56 -4.74 4.36 11.61
N SER A 57 -4.43 4.66 12.88
CA SER A 57 -5.33 5.39 13.78
C SER A 57 -5.68 6.81 13.33
N HIS A 58 -4.91 7.37 12.38
CA HIS A 58 -5.10 8.71 11.82
C HIS A 58 -5.79 8.69 10.45
N LYS A 59 -6.27 7.53 9.99
CA LYS A 59 -6.85 7.33 8.66
C LYS A 59 -5.86 7.58 7.52
N HIS A 60 -4.58 7.29 7.73
CA HIS A 60 -3.59 7.20 6.65
C HIS A 60 -3.33 5.75 6.27
N TYR A 61 -3.09 5.49 4.99
CA TYR A 61 -2.68 4.16 4.55
C TYR A 61 -1.29 3.82 5.08
N ALA A 62 -1.20 2.69 5.75
CA ALA A 62 0.01 2.12 6.31
C ALA A 62 0.22 0.69 5.79
N ILE A 63 1.48 0.32 5.60
CA ILE A 63 1.87 -1.03 5.16
C ILE A 63 2.18 -1.85 6.42
N ILE A 64 1.41 -2.89 6.67
CA ILE A 64 1.53 -3.70 7.88
C ILE A 64 2.78 -4.59 7.79
N GLY A 65 3.59 -4.60 8.86
CA GLY A 65 4.80 -5.41 8.94
C GLY A 65 6.03 -4.81 8.24
N LEU A 66 5.89 -3.64 7.59
CA LEU A 66 7.00 -2.81 7.14
C LEU A 66 7.07 -1.57 8.01
N THR A 67 8.01 -1.53 8.95
CA THR A 67 8.33 -0.28 9.65
C THR A 67 8.90 0.70 8.64
N THR A 68 8.10 1.70 8.26
CA THR A 68 8.60 2.91 7.60
C THR A 68 9.62 3.57 8.51
N PRO A 69 10.84 3.88 8.03
CA PRO A 69 11.73 4.74 8.80
C PRO A 69 11.03 6.08 9.04
N ALA A 70 11.08 6.53 10.31
CA ALA A 70 10.48 7.77 10.79
C ALA A 70 11.02 9.01 10.09
#